data_AF-I8U9F2-F1
#
_entry.id   AF-I8U9F2-F1
#
_cell.length_a   1.000
_cell.length_b   1.000
_cell.length_c   1.000
_cell.angle_alpha   90.00
_cell.angle_beta   90.00
_cell.angle_gamma   90.00
#
_symmetry.space_group_name_H-M   'P 1'
#
loop_
_entity.id
_entity.type
_entity.pdbx_description
1 polymer ?
#
loop_
_entity_poly.entity_id
_entity_poly.type
_entity_poly.pdbx_seq_one_letter_code
_entity_poly.pdbx_strand_id
1 'polypeptide(L)'
;MGFGFYGRTFTLENSGYTAPDCPFTTGDTSGPCTHTSGYLAYYEIQDLLDKNPQITPAHGKEAAFLHFTYDKDQWISYDDKTTFKQKLDWARSVGLGGSLIWASDQG
;
A
#
# COMPACT_ATOMS: atom_id res chain seq x y z
N MET A 1 -17.15 5.83 -1.40
CA MET A 1 -15.79 5.40 -1.83
C MET A 1 -15.25 4.39 -0.84
N GLY A 2 -14.71 3.27 -1.33
CA GLY A 2 -14.07 2.26 -0.48
C GLY A 2 -12.61 2.62 -0.19
N PHE A 3 -12.16 2.34 1.02
CA PHE A 3 -10.79 2.54 1.49
C PHE A 3 -10.22 1.22 2.02
N GLY A 4 -9.10 0.77 1.46
CA GLY A 4 -8.39 -0.41 1.94
C GLY A 4 -7.45 -0.04 3.08
N PHE A 5 -7.61 -0.68 4.23
CA PHE A 5 -6.70 -0.60 5.38
C PHE A 5 -5.58 -1.65 5.24
N TYR A 6 -5.11 -1.85 4.01
CA TYR A 6 -4.08 -2.81 3.67
C TYR A 6 -3.36 -2.34 2.40
N GLY A 7 -2.17 -2.89 2.17
CA GLY A 7 -1.42 -2.73 0.93
C GLY A 7 -1.38 -4.02 0.12
N ARG A 8 -1.26 -3.92 -1.19
CA ARG A 8 -1.00 -5.06 -2.08
C ARG A 8 0.48 -5.16 -2.37
N THR A 9 0.99 -6.37 -2.29
CA THR A 9 2.41 -6.68 -2.31
C THR A 9 2.77 -7.64 -3.43
N PHE A 10 3.97 -7.48 -3.98
CA PHE A 10 4.45 -8.20 -5.15
C PHE A 10 5.95 -8.46 -5.04
N THR A 11 6.40 -9.61 -5.55
CA THR A 11 7.82 -9.89 -5.77
C THR A 11 8.20 -9.44 -7.18
N LEU A 12 9.06 -8.43 -7.28
CA LEU A 12 9.56 -7.88 -8.53
C LEU A 12 10.37 -8.93 -9.30
N GLU A 13 10.24 -8.95 -10.63
CA GLU A 13 11.08 -9.79 -11.48
C GLU A 13 12.55 -9.33 -11.47
N ASN A 14 12.77 -8.03 -11.30
CA ASN A 14 14.09 -7.42 -11.19
C ASN A 14 14.07 -6.29 -10.16
N SER A 15 14.88 -6.42 -9.11
CA SER A 15 14.97 -5.46 -8.00
C SER A 15 15.48 -4.07 -8.40
N GLY A 16 16.07 -3.92 -9.59
CA GLY A 16 16.44 -2.62 -10.16
C GLY A 16 15.25 -1.82 -10.70
N TYR A 17 14.08 -2.45 -10.86
CA TYR A 17 12.86 -1.82 -11.37
C TYR A 17 11.84 -1.63 -10.24
N THR A 18 11.82 -0.42 -9.66
CA THR A 18 11.01 -0.13 -8.47
C THR A 18 9.81 0.79 -8.73
N ALA A 19 9.66 1.24 -9.98
CA ALA A 19 8.56 2.11 -10.38
C ALA A 19 7.23 1.35 -10.45
N PRO A 20 6.08 2.04 -10.46
CA PRO A 20 4.83 1.43 -10.88
C PRO A 20 4.96 0.78 -12.26
N ASP A 21 4.10 -0.22 -12.53
CA ASP A 21 4.07 -1.02 -13.76
C ASP A 21 5.30 -1.91 -14.03
N CYS A 22 6.20 -2.06 -13.05
CA CYS A 22 7.30 -3.02 -13.17
C CYS A 22 6.77 -4.48 -13.14
N PRO A 23 7.34 -5.39 -13.96
CA PRO A 23 6.96 -6.80 -13.96
C PRO A 23 7.19 -7.46 -12.59
N PHE A 24 6.26 -8.34 -12.20
CA PHE A 24 6.33 -9.13 -10.98
C PHE A 24 6.07 -10.61 -11.29
N THR A 25 6.56 -11.48 -10.40
CA THR A 25 6.43 -12.93 -10.56
C THR A 25 5.32 -13.51 -9.70
N THR A 26 5.22 -13.06 -8.45
CA THR A 26 4.26 -13.55 -7.45
C THR A 26 3.83 -12.43 -6.51
N GLY A 27 2.95 -12.76 -5.55
CA GLY A 27 2.82 -11.95 -4.33
C GLY A 27 4.11 -11.96 -3.51
N ASP A 28 4.10 -11.25 -2.38
CA ASP A 28 5.24 -11.22 -1.46
C ASP A 28 5.39 -12.48 -0.61
N THR A 29 6.45 -12.48 0.19
CA THR A 29 6.49 -13.34 1.37
C THR A 29 5.40 -12.89 2.35
N SER A 30 4.56 -13.86 2.71
CA SER A 30 3.43 -13.70 3.64
C SER A 30 3.78 -12.92 4.91
N GLY A 31 2.92 -11.95 5.28
CA GLY A 31 3.06 -11.13 6.48
C GLY A 31 3.01 -11.93 7.79
N PRO A 32 3.63 -11.42 8.87
CA PRO A 32 3.73 -12.10 10.15
C PRO A 32 2.40 -12.24 10.89
N CYS A 33 1.37 -11.47 10.55
CA CYS A 33 0.06 -11.52 11.20
C CYS A 33 -1.05 -11.93 10.23
N THR A 34 -1.05 -11.42 9.01
CA THR A 34 -2.07 -11.74 7.99
C THR A 34 -1.90 -13.13 7.39
N HIS A 35 -0.69 -13.70 7.46
CA HIS A 35 -0.35 -15.04 7.00
C HIS A 35 -0.80 -15.36 5.57
N THR A 36 -0.92 -14.34 4.72
CA THR A 36 -1.34 -14.46 3.34
C THR A 36 -0.39 -13.70 2.43
N SER A 37 0.11 -14.36 1.39
CA SER A 37 0.91 -13.70 0.35
C SER A 37 0.06 -12.73 -0.48
N GLY A 38 0.64 -11.59 -0.86
CA GLY A 38 0.05 -10.62 -1.76
C GLY A 38 -0.75 -9.52 -1.08
N TYR A 39 -0.72 -9.44 0.26
CA TYR A 39 -1.11 -8.22 0.96
C TYR A 39 -0.49 -8.15 2.37
N LEU A 40 -0.38 -6.93 2.88
CA LEU A 40 -0.05 -6.64 4.28
C LEU A 40 -1.14 -5.74 4.86
N ALA A 41 -1.57 -6.01 6.10
CA ALA A 41 -2.44 -5.09 6.83
C ALA A 41 -1.71 -3.77 7.13
N TYR A 42 -2.45 -2.67 7.33
CA TYR A 42 -1.82 -1.35 7.53
C TYR A 42 -0.87 -1.33 8.74
N TYR A 43 -1.21 -2.02 9.84
CA TYR A 43 -0.31 -2.14 10.98
C TYR A 43 0.99 -2.93 10.68
N GLU A 44 0.96 -3.91 9.77
CA GLU A 44 2.19 -4.62 9.32
C GLU A 44 3.07 -3.70 8.49
N ILE A 45 2.46 -2.82 7.67
CA ILE A 45 3.17 -1.81 6.87
C ILE A 45 3.83 -0.78 7.80
N GLN A 46 3.13 -0.34 8.84
CA GLN A 46 3.69 0.59 9.84
C GLN A 46 4.87 -0.04 10.58
N ASP A 47 4.72 -1.27 11.09
CA ASP A 47 5.80 -1.99 11.77
C ASP A 47 7.02 -2.19 10.85
N LEU A 48 6.80 -2.46 9.56
CA LEU A 48 7.86 -2.54 8.56
C LEU A 48 8.60 -1.21 8.41
N LEU A 49 7.87 -0.10 8.25
CA LEU A 49 8.47 1.23 8.12
C LEU A 49 9.20 1.67 9.39
N ASP A 50 8.65 1.37 10.57
CA ASP A 50 9.27 1.69 11.86
C ASP A 50 10.60 0.95 12.06
N LYS A 51 10.66 -0.31 11.61
CA LYS A 51 11.90 -1.12 11.62
C LYS A 51 12.91 -0.71 10.53
N ASN A 52 12.47 0.03 9.51
CA ASN A 52 13.25 0.40 8.34
C ASN A 52 13.18 1.92 8.06
N PRO A 53 13.73 2.76 8.95
CA PRO A 53 13.59 4.22 8.86
C PRO A 53 14.23 4.85 7.61
N GLN A 54 15.08 4.10 6.90
CA GLN A 54 15.65 4.51 5.61
C GLN A 54 14.64 4.47 4.45
N ILE A 55 13.54 3.72 4.59
CA ILE A 55 12.52 3.61 3.54
C ILE A 55 11.68 4.89 3.54
N THR A 56 11.68 5.58 2.40
CA THR A 56 10.79 6.73 2.17
C THR A 56 9.78 6.35 1.08
N PRO A 57 8.49 6.14 1.45
CA PRO A 57 7.45 5.85 0.47
C PRO A 57 7.31 6.93 -0.61
N ALA A 58 7.29 6.51 -1.87
CA ALA A 58 7.05 7.37 -3.01
C ALA A 58 5.54 7.60 -3.19
N HIS A 59 5.16 8.84 -3.48
CA HIS A 59 3.75 9.24 -3.61
C HIS A 59 3.35 9.40 -5.09
N GLY A 60 2.50 8.50 -5.58
CA GLY A 60 1.81 8.64 -6.85
C GLY A 60 0.69 9.66 -6.74
N LYS A 61 1.02 10.95 -6.90
CA LYS A 61 0.10 12.08 -6.64
C LYS A 61 -1.19 12.04 -7.46
N GLU A 62 -1.11 11.65 -8.72
CA GLU A 62 -2.27 11.63 -9.62
C GLU A 62 -3.27 10.52 -9.26
N ALA A 63 -2.77 9.32 -8.99
CA ALA A 63 -3.59 8.17 -8.60
C ALA A 63 -3.84 8.05 -7.08
N ALA A 64 -3.27 8.97 -6.29
CA ALA A 64 -3.36 9.03 -4.83
C ALA A 64 -3.04 7.70 -4.12
N PHE A 65 -1.80 7.22 -4.26
CA PHE A 65 -1.30 6.04 -3.54
C PHE A 65 0.17 6.21 -3.12
N LEU A 66 0.60 5.43 -2.14
CA LEU A 66 1.99 5.32 -1.74
C LEU A 66 2.55 3.97 -2.17
N HIS A 67 3.84 3.92 -2.48
CA HIS A 67 4.55 2.68 -2.74
C HIS A 67 6.01 2.74 -2.30
N PHE A 68 6.60 1.58 -2.04
CA PHE A 68 8.03 1.44 -1.78
C PHE A 68 8.48 0.01 -2.03
N THR A 69 9.80 -0.20 -2.03
CA THR A 69 10.41 -1.52 -2.00
C THR A 69 11.04 -1.83 -0.65
N TYR A 70 11.04 -3.10 -0.29
CA TYR A 70 11.65 -3.65 0.92
C TYR A 70 12.23 -5.03 0.61
N ASP A 71 13.01 -5.59 1.53
CA ASP A 71 13.56 -6.95 1.45
C ASP A 71 14.14 -7.34 0.07
N LYS A 72 14.83 -6.36 -0.55
CA LYS A 72 15.50 -6.42 -1.88
C LYS A 72 14.59 -6.37 -3.10
N ASP A 73 13.57 -7.22 -3.17
CA ASP A 73 12.73 -7.38 -4.37
C ASP A 73 11.23 -7.33 -4.08
N GLN A 74 10.85 -7.03 -2.85
CA GLN A 74 9.45 -6.89 -2.47
C GLN A 74 8.99 -5.46 -2.76
N TRP A 75 7.80 -5.32 -3.32
CA TRP A 75 7.20 -4.03 -3.65
C TRP A 75 5.78 -3.98 -3.09
N ILE A 76 5.40 -2.85 -2.52
CA ILE A 76 4.07 -2.63 -1.98
C ILE A 76 3.45 -1.35 -2.50
N SER A 77 2.14 -1.40 -2.77
CA SER A 77 1.28 -0.22 -2.90
C SER A 77 0.24 -0.20 -1.79
N TYR A 78 0.04 0.95 -1.17
CA TYR A 78 -0.88 1.11 -0.06
C TYR A 78 -1.37 2.56 0.06
N ASP A 79 -2.23 2.79 1.04
CA ASP A 79 -2.72 4.11 1.40
C ASP A 79 -2.36 4.48 2.84
N ASP A 80 -2.20 5.78 3.09
CA ASP A 80 -2.05 6.35 4.42
C ASP A 80 -3.03 7.53 4.62
N LYS A 81 -2.89 8.24 5.75
CA LYS A 81 -3.64 9.47 6.03
C LYS A 81 -3.57 10.51 4.90
N THR A 82 -2.46 10.57 4.17
CA THR A 82 -2.21 11.54 3.11
C THR A 82 -3.01 11.21 1.86
N THR A 83 -2.98 9.96 1.40
CA THR A 83 -3.74 9.51 0.22
C THR A 83 -5.21 9.30 0.52
N PHE A 84 -5.57 8.87 1.73
CA PHE A 84 -6.96 8.86 2.21
C PHE A 84 -7.59 10.24 2.18
N LYS A 85 -6.85 11.28 2.60
CA LYS A 85 -7.33 12.65 2.50
C LYS A 85 -7.58 13.07 1.04
N GLN A 86 -6.65 12.77 0.14
CA GLN A 86 -6.82 13.07 -1.30
C GLN A 86 -8.06 12.39 -1.88
N LYS A 87 -8.20 11.09 -1.62
CA LYS A 87 -9.34 10.29 -2.07
C LYS A 87 -10.67 10.79 -1.48
N LEU A 88 -10.68 11.15 -0.19
CA LEU A 88 -11.87 11.71 0.46
C LEU A 88 -12.26 13.09 -0.08
N ASP A 89 -11.28 13.96 -0.33
CA ASP A 89 -11.52 15.29 -0.91
C ASP A 89 -12.06 15.15 -2.35
N TRP A 90 -11.54 14.21 -3.14
CA TRP A 90 -12.11 13.87 -4.45
C TRP A 90 -13.52 13.28 -4.35
N ALA A 91 -13.75 12.35 -3.43
CA ALA A 91 -15.08 11.74 -3.22
C ALA A 91 -16.14 12.80 -2.90
N ARG A 92 -15.77 13.81 -2.10
CA ARG A 92 -16.63 14.97 -1.79
C ARG A 92 -16.87 15.84 -3.01
N SER A 93 -15.85 16.11 -3.83
CA SER A 93 -15.98 17.00 -4.99
C SER A 93 -16.92 16.44 -6.07
N VAL A 94 -17.01 15.12 -6.20
CA VAL A 94 -17.94 14.45 -7.12
C VAL A 94 -19.27 14.04 -6.47
N GLY A 95 -19.50 14.39 -5.20
CA GLY A 95 -20.78 14.21 -4.52
C GLY A 95 -21.09 12.77 -4.08
N LEU A 96 -20.08 11.95 -3.75
CA LEU A 96 -20.33 10.62 -3.20
C LEU A 96 -21.00 10.70 -1.82
N GLY A 97 -22.06 9.93 -1.61
CA GLY A 97 -22.88 9.95 -0.39
C GLY A 97 -22.23 9.33 0.87
N GLY A 98 -21.03 8.76 0.76
CA GLY A 98 -20.36 8.17 1.91
C GLY A 98 -19.11 7.36 1.57
N SER A 99 -18.53 6.78 2.62
CA SER A 99 -17.29 6.00 2.56
C SER A 99 -17.47 4.66 3.26
N LEU A 100 -16.71 3.67 2.80
CA LEU A 100 -16.62 2.34 3.40
C LEU A 100 -15.14 2.02 3.64
N ILE A 101 -14.84 1.32 4.71
CA ILE A 101 -13.49 0.82 4.99
C ILE A 101 -13.46 -0.71 4.86
N TRP A 102 -12.36 -1.23 4.35
CA TRP A 102 -12.06 -2.66 4.32
C TRP A 102 -10.64 -2.90 4.85
N ALA A 103 -10.45 -3.51 6.01
CA ALA A 103 -11.45 -3.82 7.02
C ALA A 103 -11.02 -3.25 8.37
N SER A 104 -11.93 -3.23 9.34
CA SER A 104 -11.70 -2.54 10.62
C SER A 104 -10.57 -3.16 11.45
N ASP A 105 -10.28 -4.44 11.26
CA ASP A 105 -9.21 -5.18 11.93
C ASP A 105 -7.81 -4.91 11.35
N GLN A 106 -7.73 -4.27 10.18
CA GLN A 106 -6.47 -4.08 9.45
C GLN A 106 -5.86 -2.69 9.62
N GLY A 107 -6.63 -1.76 10.20
CA GLY A 107 -6.25 -0.35 10.37
C GLY A 107 -5.26 -0.06 11.48
#